data_AF-A0A2S7QSV5-F1
#
_entry.id   AF-A0A2S7QSV5-F1
#
_cell.length_a   1.000
_cell.length_b   1.000
_cell.length_c   1.000
_cell.angle_alpha   90.00
_cell.angle_beta   90.00
_cell.angle_gamma   90.00
#
_symmetry.space_group_name_H-M   'P 1'
#
loop_
_entity.id
_entity.type
_entity.pdbx_description
1 polymer ?
#
loop_
_entity_poly.entity_id
_entity_poly.type
_entity_poly.pdbx_seq_one_letter_code
_entity_poly.pdbx_strand_id
1 'polypeptide(L)'
;MASTTKAETTTPKEKVVVPSPPSPAAPAAVTTTTSAKTAPVVEPPRHDVDERESEEGSVGLPDLGDSIDSATFEQILEMDDDEDEREFSRSIVFGFFEQAEQTFTKMDDALEEEDLATLSSLGHFLKGSSATLGLTKVKDSCEKIQHYGQKKDEAGTTDEPDEKKCLDRIKDTLAAVKDEYDEVEKVLKKFYAT
;
A
#
# COMPACT_ATOMS: atom_id res chain seq x y z
N MET A 1 11.27 69.87 -21.20
CA MET A 1 11.53 68.41 -21.19
C MET A 1 11.60 67.99 -19.73
N ALA A 2 10.45 67.64 -19.13
CA ALA A 2 10.39 67.21 -17.72
C ALA A 2 10.24 65.68 -17.71
N SER A 3 11.24 64.98 -17.21
CA SER A 3 11.22 63.53 -17.06
C SER A 3 10.77 63.19 -15.64
N THR A 4 9.58 62.60 -15.53
CA THR A 4 9.04 62.04 -14.29
C THR A 4 9.55 60.62 -14.12
N THR A 5 10.35 60.38 -13.08
CA THR A 5 10.76 59.04 -12.65
C THR A 5 9.76 58.56 -11.60
N LYS A 6 9.04 57.46 -11.88
CA LYS A 6 8.11 56.83 -10.95
C LYS A 6 8.87 55.73 -10.19
N ALA A 7 8.93 55.83 -8.86
CA ALA A 7 9.50 54.81 -7.99
C ALA A 7 8.49 53.67 -7.80
N GLU A 8 8.95 52.44 -7.97
CA GLU A 8 8.20 51.20 -7.74
C GLU A 8 8.50 50.73 -6.31
N THR A 9 7.46 50.64 -5.49
CA THR A 9 7.52 50.17 -4.11
C THR A 9 7.31 48.67 -4.09
N THR A 10 8.33 47.90 -3.73
CA THR A 10 8.23 46.46 -3.47
C THR A 10 7.83 46.20 -2.02
N THR A 11 6.67 45.57 -1.81
CA THR A 11 6.20 45.06 -0.52
C THR A 11 6.79 43.66 -0.26
N PRO A 12 7.26 43.31 0.96
CA PRO A 12 7.79 41.99 1.24
C PRO A 12 6.63 40.97 1.44
N LYS A 13 6.79 39.77 0.88
CA LYS A 13 5.84 38.66 1.04
C LYS A 13 6.01 38.01 2.42
N GLU A 14 4.91 37.94 3.14
CA GLU A 14 4.76 37.31 4.46
C GLU A 14 4.82 35.77 4.34
N LYS A 15 5.57 35.13 5.24
CA LYS A 15 5.79 33.68 5.27
C LYS A 15 4.61 33.01 5.96
N VAL A 16 3.77 32.32 5.19
CA VAL A 16 2.65 31.52 5.71
C VAL A 16 3.20 30.26 6.37
N VAL A 17 3.06 30.16 7.69
CA VAL A 17 3.25 28.93 8.46
C VAL A 17 1.98 28.10 8.32
N VAL A 18 2.07 26.96 7.66
CA VAL A 18 1.00 25.95 7.64
C VAL A 18 1.18 25.00 8.84
N PRO A 19 0.16 24.78 9.68
CA PRO A 19 0.24 23.82 10.78
C PRO A 19 0.12 22.38 10.26
N SER A 20 0.98 21.49 10.76
CA SER A 20 0.97 20.04 10.48
C SER A 20 -0.36 19.38 10.90
N PRO A 21 -0.89 18.42 10.12
CA PRO A 21 -2.04 17.62 10.53
C PRO A 21 -1.67 16.63 11.66
N PRO A 22 -2.61 16.29 12.57
CA PRO A 22 -2.35 15.37 13.67
C PRO A 22 -2.21 13.92 13.18
N SER A 23 -1.21 13.22 13.72
CA SER A 23 -0.93 11.80 13.50
C SER A 23 -2.09 10.92 13.99
N PRO A 24 -2.59 9.95 13.21
CA PRO A 24 -3.54 8.97 13.71
C PRO A 24 -2.84 7.98 14.67
N ALA A 25 -3.51 7.74 15.80
CA ALA A 25 -3.05 6.89 16.89
C ALA A 25 -3.05 5.40 16.50
N ALA A 26 -2.02 4.67 16.92
CA ALA A 26 -1.93 3.22 16.79
C ALA A 26 -2.99 2.50 17.63
N PRO A 27 -3.57 1.38 17.16
CA PRO A 27 -4.48 0.58 17.97
C PRO A 27 -3.72 -0.20 19.05
N ALA A 28 -4.28 -0.19 20.25
CA ALA A 28 -3.76 -0.82 21.45
C ALA A 28 -3.67 -2.35 21.31
N ALA A 29 -2.55 -2.91 21.74
CA ALA A 29 -2.33 -4.34 21.89
C ALA A 29 -3.30 -4.94 22.93
N VAL A 30 -4.08 -5.94 22.52
CA VAL A 30 -4.81 -6.83 23.43
C VAL A 30 -3.82 -7.83 24.03
N THR A 31 -3.58 -7.71 25.33
CA THR A 31 -2.77 -8.62 26.12
C THR A 31 -3.58 -9.87 26.45
N THR A 32 -3.23 -11.00 25.85
CA THR A 32 -3.77 -12.32 26.17
C THR A 32 -3.19 -12.78 27.52
N THR A 33 -4.05 -13.07 28.50
CA THR A 33 -3.65 -13.71 29.77
C THR A 33 -4.05 -15.17 29.78
N THR A 34 -3.04 -16.01 29.92
CA THR A 34 -3.03 -17.46 30.10
C THR A 34 -3.84 -17.94 31.32
N SER A 35 -4.53 -19.08 31.18
CA SER A 35 -4.77 -20.00 32.30
C SER A 35 -4.86 -21.44 31.83
N ALA A 36 -3.89 -22.24 32.25
CA ALA A 36 -3.85 -23.69 32.09
C ALA A 36 -4.54 -24.39 33.28
N LYS A 37 -5.29 -25.46 33.03
CA LYS A 37 -5.63 -26.48 34.04
C LYS A 37 -5.91 -27.85 33.39
N THR A 38 -5.46 -28.88 34.11
CA THR A 38 -5.06 -30.24 33.75
C THR A 38 -6.21 -31.29 33.59
N ALA A 39 -5.99 -32.23 32.63
CA ALA A 39 -6.40 -33.65 32.38
C ALA A 39 -7.34 -34.43 33.36
N PRO A 40 -8.04 -35.56 33.01
CA PRO A 40 -7.56 -36.68 32.14
C PRO A 40 -8.56 -37.51 31.25
N VAL A 41 -7.95 -38.29 30.35
CA VAL A 41 -8.31 -39.53 29.58
C VAL A 41 -9.71 -40.15 29.68
N VAL A 42 -10.36 -40.40 28.52
CA VAL A 42 -11.10 -41.63 28.11
C VAL A 42 -11.19 -41.72 26.56
N GLU A 43 -10.89 -42.89 25.97
CA GLU A 43 -11.18 -43.34 24.58
C GLU A 43 -12.00 -44.67 24.67
N PRO A 44 -12.62 -45.23 23.60
CA PRO A 44 -13.35 -44.69 22.43
C PRO A 44 -14.76 -45.37 22.28
N PRO A 45 -15.56 -45.17 21.21
CA PRO A 45 -15.43 -46.04 20.03
C PRO A 45 -15.69 -45.38 18.65
N ARG A 46 -15.26 -46.10 17.62
CA ARG A 46 -15.35 -45.87 16.17
C ARG A 46 -16.80 -45.82 15.66
N HIS A 47 -17.11 -44.93 14.73
CA HIS A 47 -18.14 -44.94 13.64
C HIS A 47 -17.93 -43.60 12.91
N ASP A 48 -18.01 -43.36 11.60
CA ASP A 48 -18.00 -44.10 10.35
C ASP A 48 -17.59 -43.04 9.32
N VAL A 49 -17.10 -43.48 8.16
CA VAL A 49 -16.79 -42.63 7.02
C VAL A 49 -18.02 -41.82 6.59
N ASP A 50 -17.89 -40.50 6.51
CA ASP A 50 -18.67 -39.67 5.59
C ASP A 50 -17.67 -38.75 4.90
N GLU A 51 -17.09 -39.30 3.82
CA GLU A 51 -16.53 -38.52 2.72
C GLU A 51 -17.58 -37.50 2.27
N ARG A 52 -17.43 -36.27 2.76
CA ARG A 52 -17.86 -35.09 2.01
C ARG A 52 -16.63 -34.26 1.75
N GLU A 53 -15.95 -34.62 0.67
CA GLU A 53 -15.32 -33.62 -0.16
C GLU A 53 -16.40 -32.58 -0.50
N SER A 54 -16.50 -31.53 0.31
CA SER A 54 -17.12 -30.29 -0.13
C SER A 54 -16.13 -29.61 -1.07
N GLU A 55 -16.04 -30.15 -2.29
CA GLU A 55 -15.58 -29.46 -3.49
C GLU A 55 -16.71 -28.55 -4.01
N GLU A 56 -17.15 -27.59 -3.20
CA GLU A 56 -18.05 -26.50 -3.61
C GLU A 56 -17.84 -25.33 -2.63
N GLY A 57 -17.37 -24.14 -2.99
CA GLY A 57 -17.05 -23.64 -4.32
C GLY A 57 -15.92 -22.63 -4.26
N SER A 58 -14.74 -23.04 -4.72
CA SER A 58 -13.87 -22.08 -5.39
C SER A 58 -14.55 -21.80 -6.74
N VAL A 59 -15.49 -20.86 -6.74
CA VAL A 59 -15.95 -20.19 -7.96
C VAL A 59 -14.68 -19.63 -8.59
N GLY A 60 -14.11 -20.41 -9.51
CA GLY A 60 -12.72 -20.25 -9.94
C GLY A 60 -12.46 -18.80 -10.27
N LEU A 61 -11.70 -18.12 -9.40
CA LEU A 61 -11.36 -16.74 -9.65
C LEU A 61 -10.67 -16.71 -11.01
N PRO A 62 -11.08 -15.77 -11.88
CA PRO A 62 -10.33 -15.57 -13.10
C PRO A 62 -8.87 -15.34 -12.70
N ASP A 63 -7.96 -15.96 -13.44
CA ASP A 63 -6.52 -15.87 -13.20
C ASP A 63 -6.11 -14.40 -13.02
N LEU A 64 -5.93 -13.99 -11.76
CA LEU A 64 -5.53 -12.63 -11.37
C LEU A 64 -4.02 -12.41 -11.62
N GLY A 65 -3.32 -13.45 -12.09
CA GLY A 65 -1.89 -13.47 -12.36
C GLY A 65 -1.03 -13.44 -11.11
N ASP A 66 0.29 -13.52 -11.31
CA ASP A 66 1.28 -13.59 -10.22
C ASP A 66 1.47 -12.28 -9.44
N SER A 67 0.84 -11.18 -9.89
CA SER A 67 1.00 -9.86 -9.27
C SER A 67 0.02 -9.61 -8.11
N ILE A 68 -0.98 -10.49 -7.93
CA ILE A 68 -2.03 -10.37 -6.91
C ILE A 68 -2.07 -11.67 -6.10
N ASP A 69 -1.90 -11.57 -4.79
CA ASP A 69 -2.07 -12.69 -3.88
C ASP A 69 -3.56 -13.07 -3.80
N SER A 70 -3.95 -14.13 -4.50
CA SER A 70 -5.34 -14.55 -4.62
C SER A 70 -5.96 -14.85 -3.25
N ALA A 71 -5.21 -15.47 -2.33
CA ALA A 71 -5.72 -15.79 -0.99
C ALA A 71 -6.08 -14.54 -0.17
N THR A 72 -5.27 -13.47 -0.24
CA THR A 72 -5.59 -12.19 0.39
C THR A 72 -6.77 -11.53 -0.31
N PHE A 73 -6.80 -11.53 -1.64
CA PHE A 73 -7.86 -10.87 -2.40
C PHE A 73 -9.21 -11.57 -2.26
N GLU A 74 -9.23 -12.91 -2.20
CA GLU A 74 -10.40 -13.75 -1.91
C GLU A 74 -11.09 -13.36 -0.61
N GLN A 75 -10.32 -13.13 0.45
CA GLN A 75 -10.88 -12.68 1.74
C GLN A 75 -11.62 -11.34 1.63
N ILE A 76 -11.23 -10.48 0.69
CA ILE A 76 -11.92 -9.20 0.45
C ILE A 76 -13.21 -9.45 -0.32
N LEU A 77 -13.20 -10.37 -1.28
CA LEU A 77 -14.38 -10.75 -2.05
C LEU A 77 -15.42 -11.47 -1.18
N GLU A 78 -14.98 -12.27 -0.20
CA GLU A 78 -15.86 -12.90 0.79
C GLU A 78 -16.60 -11.89 1.69
N MET A 79 -16.17 -10.62 1.69
CA MET A 79 -16.86 -9.53 2.40
C MET A 79 -17.95 -8.84 1.57
N ASP A 80 -18.09 -9.16 0.28
CA ASP A 80 -19.20 -8.66 -0.52
C ASP A 80 -20.51 -9.39 -0.18
N ASP A 81 -21.59 -8.63 -0.02
CA ASP A 81 -22.93 -9.19 0.23
C ASP A 81 -23.53 -9.83 -1.04
N ASP A 82 -23.09 -9.39 -2.23
CA ASP A 82 -23.55 -9.84 -3.53
C ASP A 82 -22.36 -10.04 -4.49
N GLU A 83 -22.24 -11.24 -5.07
CA GLU A 83 -21.11 -11.66 -5.90
C GLU A 83 -21.10 -11.01 -7.29
N ASP A 84 -22.21 -10.45 -7.76
CA ASP A 84 -22.33 -9.76 -9.05
C ASP A 84 -22.05 -8.26 -8.90
N GLU A 85 -22.57 -7.62 -7.86
CA GLU A 85 -22.39 -6.17 -7.64
C GLU A 85 -21.01 -5.83 -7.04
N ARG A 86 -20.54 -6.67 -6.10
CA ARG A 86 -19.24 -6.56 -5.43
C ARG A 86 -18.92 -5.15 -4.91
N GLU A 87 -19.92 -4.46 -4.36
CA GLU A 87 -19.82 -3.05 -4.02
C GLU A 87 -18.69 -2.75 -3.04
N PHE A 88 -18.49 -3.62 -2.03
CA PHE A 88 -17.47 -3.43 -1.01
C PHE A 88 -16.07 -3.59 -1.60
N SER A 89 -15.77 -4.73 -2.22
CA SER A 89 -14.43 -4.96 -2.76
C SER A 89 -14.10 -3.98 -3.88
N ARG A 90 -15.08 -3.64 -4.74
CA ARG A 90 -14.94 -2.60 -5.77
C ARG A 90 -14.60 -1.25 -5.15
N SER A 91 -15.29 -0.84 -4.08
CA SER A 91 -15.02 0.46 -3.44
C SER A 91 -13.58 0.57 -2.91
N ILE A 92 -13.05 -0.50 -2.31
CA ILE A 92 -11.69 -0.53 -1.77
C ILE A 92 -10.66 -0.52 -2.90
N VAL A 93 -10.86 -1.31 -3.96
CA VAL A 93 -9.95 -1.38 -5.11
C VAL A 93 -9.88 -0.05 -5.86
N PHE A 94 -11.02 0.55 -6.19
CA PHE A 94 -11.03 1.84 -6.90
C PHE A 94 -10.54 2.99 -6.01
N GLY A 95 -10.82 2.94 -4.70
CA GLY A 95 -10.24 3.87 -3.74
C GLY A 95 -8.72 3.76 -3.64
N PHE A 96 -8.16 2.55 -3.76
CA PHE A 96 -6.72 2.34 -3.84
C PHE A 96 -6.11 2.95 -5.11
N PHE A 97 -6.76 2.81 -6.28
CA PHE A 97 -6.25 3.42 -7.53
C PHE A 97 -6.08 4.93 -7.40
N GLU A 98 -7.10 5.63 -6.92
CA GLU A 98 -7.02 7.07 -6.68
C GLU A 98 -5.91 7.43 -5.67
N GLN A 99 -5.76 6.63 -4.62
CA GLN A 99 -4.72 6.83 -3.62
C GLN A 99 -3.31 6.60 -4.19
N ALA A 100 -3.12 5.59 -5.03
CA ALA A 100 -1.86 5.24 -5.66
C ALA A 100 -1.42 6.35 -6.61
N GLU A 101 -2.29 6.79 -7.52
CA GLU A 101 -1.99 7.88 -8.48
C GLU A 101 -1.61 9.19 -7.78
N GLN A 102 -2.36 9.57 -6.73
CA GLN A 102 -2.04 10.74 -5.92
C GLN A 102 -0.71 10.59 -5.19
N THR A 103 -0.39 9.38 -4.73
CA THR A 103 0.85 9.11 -4.00
C THR A 103 2.05 9.13 -4.94
N PHE A 104 1.93 8.56 -6.14
CA PHE A 104 2.97 8.62 -7.16
C PHE A 104 3.29 10.05 -7.58
N THR A 105 2.27 10.89 -7.76
CA THR A 105 2.48 12.32 -8.05
C THR A 105 3.31 12.99 -6.95
N LYS A 106 2.96 12.76 -5.67
CA LYS A 106 3.73 13.30 -4.54
C LYS A 106 5.14 12.73 -4.44
N MET A 107 5.36 11.49 -4.86
CA MET A 107 6.69 10.88 -4.91
C MET A 107 7.54 11.51 -6.02
N ASP A 108 6.96 11.83 -7.18
CA ASP A 108 7.66 12.57 -8.23
C ASP A 108 8.08 13.95 -7.72
N ASP A 109 7.15 14.70 -7.10
CA ASP A 109 7.44 16.02 -6.51
C ASP A 109 8.57 15.93 -5.45
N ALA A 110 8.51 14.92 -4.57
CA ALA A 110 9.52 14.72 -3.53
C ALA A 110 10.88 14.27 -4.10
N LEU A 111 10.92 13.61 -5.26
CA LEU A 111 12.16 13.30 -5.97
C LEU A 111 12.79 14.58 -6.56
N GLU A 112 11.98 15.51 -7.09
CA GLU A 112 12.49 16.80 -7.59
C GLU A 112 13.08 17.66 -6.47
N GLU A 113 12.48 17.60 -5.27
CA GLU A 113 12.96 18.30 -4.08
C GLU A 113 14.04 17.52 -3.29
N GLU A 114 14.43 16.32 -3.77
CA GLU A 114 15.40 15.43 -3.12
C GLU A 114 15.04 15.06 -1.65
N ASP A 115 13.74 15.04 -1.31
CA ASP A 115 13.24 14.81 0.05
C ASP A 115 13.08 13.31 0.37
N LEU A 116 14.18 12.70 0.80
CA LEU A 116 14.23 11.29 1.22
C LEU A 116 13.26 10.94 2.36
N ALA A 117 12.98 11.89 3.27
CA ALA A 117 12.09 11.64 4.41
C ALA A 117 10.63 11.52 3.94
N THR A 118 10.21 12.42 3.05
CA THR A 118 8.89 12.36 2.42
C THR A 118 8.75 11.12 1.55
N LEU A 119 9.77 10.79 0.74
CA LEU A 119 9.78 9.56 -0.07
C LEU A 119 9.62 8.30 0.80
N SER A 120 10.31 8.24 1.95
CA SER A 120 10.17 7.12 2.88
C SER A 120 8.75 7.00 3.44
N SER A 121 8.17 8.13 3.84
CA SER A 121 6.80 8.20 4.39
C SER A 121 5.75 7.77 3.36
N LEU A 122 5.86 8.26 2.12
CA LEU A 122 4.96 7.89 1.03
C LEU A 122 5.11 6.41 0.65
N GLY A 123 6.34 5.89 0.61
CA GLY A 123 6.61 4.46 0.39
C GLY A 123 5.96 3.59 1.47
N HIS A 124 6.10 3.97 2.75
CA HIS A 124 5.44 3.27 3.85
C HIS A 124 3.91 3.29 3.74
N PHE A 125 3.35 4.45 3.39
CA PHE A 125 1.91 4.63 3.25
C PHE A 125 1.34 3.73 2.15
N LEU A 126 1.91 3.78 0.94
CA LEU A 126 1.42 3.00 -0.20
C LEU A 126 1.70 1.50 -0.06
N LYS A 127 2.79 1.13 0.63
CA LYS A 127 3.05 -0.27 1.04
C LYS A 127 1.88 -0.84 1.85
N GLY A 128 1.40 -0.07 2.84
CA GLY A 128 0.32 -0.50 3.72
C GLY A 128 -0.99 -0.77 2.97
N SER A 129 -1.39 0.14 2.09
CA SER A 129 -2.62 -0.04 1.31
C SER A 129 -2.50 -1.12 0.24
N SER A 130 -1.33 -1.25 -0.40
CA SER A 130 -1.07 -2.32 -1.38
C SER A 130 -1.10 -3.71 -0.73
N ALA A 131 -0.59 -3.85 0.50
CA ALA A 131 -0.61 -5.10 1.25
C ALA A 131 -2.05 -5.57 1.55
N THR A 132 -2.94 -4.64 1.90
CA THR A 132 -4.36 -4.96 2.18
C THR A 132 -5.04 -5.63 1.00
N LEU A 133 -4.69 -5.24 -0.24
CA LEU A 133 -5.25 -5.79 -1.47
C LEU A 133 -4.48 -6.99 -2.04
N GLY A 134 -3.42 -7.44 -1.37
CA GLY A 134 -2.57 -8.53 -1.87
C GLY A 134 -1.70 -8.16 -3.08
N LEU A 135 -1.45 -6.86 -3.34
CA LEU A 135 -0.65 -6.41 -4.49
C LEU A 135 0.85 -6.57 -4.19
N THR A 136 1.36 -7.79 -4.32
CA THR A 136 2.67 -8.21 -3.79
C THR A 136 3.84 -7.41 -4.36
N LYS A 137 3.91 -7.26 -5.68
CA LYS A 137 4.99 -6.50 -6.36
C LYS A 137 4.97 -5.02 -5.97
N VAL A 138 3.80 -4.39 -6.03
CA VAL A 138 3.62 -2.99 -5.65
C VAL A 138 4.03 -2.77 -4.19
N LYS A 139 3.62 -3.67 -3.29
CA LYS A 139 4.00 -3.64 -1.87
C LYS A 139 5.52 -3.72 -1.70
N ASP A 140 6.18 -4.67 -2.37
CA ASP A 140 7.62 -4.89 -2.26
C ASP A 140 8.41 -3.69 -2.80
N SER A 141 8.01 -3.12 -3.94
CA SER A 141 8.64 -1.92 -4.50
C SER A 141 8.45 -0.69 -3.61
N CYS A 142 7.27 -0.52 -3.00
CA CYS A 142 7.03 0.53 -2.00
C CYS A 142 7.90 0.38 -0.75
N GLU A 143 8.15 -0.86 -0.31
CA GLU A 143 9.06 -1.15 0.80
C GLU A 143 10.51 -0.79 0.46
N LYS A 144 10.96 -1.04 -0.77
CA LYS A 144 12.29 -0.59 -1.24
C LYS A 144 12.41 0.93 -1.22
N ILE A 145 11.40 1.66 -1.72
CA ILE A 145 11.36 3.14 -1.64
C ILE A 145 11.44 3.60 -0.18
N GLN A 146 10.69 2.94 0.72
CA GLN A 146 10.74 3.22 2.15
C GLN A 146 12.17 3.08 2.70
N HIS A 147 12.86 1.98 2.38
CA HIS A 147 14.21 1.71 2.85
C HIS A 147 15.25 2.69 2.29
N TYR A 148 15.23 2.96 0.99
CA TYR A 148 16.13 3.95 0.38
C TYR A 148 15.92 5.35 0.94
N GLY A 149 14.67 5.76 1.21
CA GLY A 149 14.37 7.02 1.87
C GLY A 149 14.91 7.09 3.31
N GLN A 150 15.12 5.95 3.97
CA GLN A 150 15.79 5.85 5.27
C GLN A 150 17.32 5.78 5.18
N LYS A 151 17.88 5.95 3.97
CA LYS A 151 19.31 5.77 3.69
C LYS A 151 19.79 4.37 4.04
N LYS A 152 19.03 3.36 3.58
CA LYS A 152 19.38 1.95 3.73
C LYS A 152 19.49 1.27 2.37
N ASP A 153 20.05 0.07 2.35
CA ASP A 153 20.02 -0.82 1.21
C ASP A 153 18.60 -1.36 0.92
N GLU A 154 18.47 -2.11 -0.18
CA GLU A 154 17.20 -2.66 -0.66
C GLU A 154 16.48 -3.49 0.42
N ALA A 155 17.25 -4.27 1.19
CA ALA A 155 16.76 -5.14 2.25
C ALA A 155 16.51 -4.40 3.58
N GLY A 156 16.78 -3.08 3.65
CA GLY A 156 16.60 -2.28 4.86
C GLY A 156 17.52 -2.68 6.02
N THR A 157 18.64 -3.35 5.73
CA THR A 157 19.52 -3.98 6.72
C THR A 157 20.83 -3.21 6.92
N THR A 158 21.35 -2.61 5.85
CA THR A 158 22.63 -1.88 5.88
C THR A 158 22.39 -0.40 5.58
N ASP A 159 23.09 0.49 6.29
CA ASP A 159 23.06 1.93 5.96
C ASP A 159 23.74 2.20 4.60
N GLU A 160 23.14 3.09 3.82
CA GLU A 160 23.64 3.63 2.56
C GLU A 160 23.87 5.14 2.72
N PRO A 161 25.09 5.58 3.06
CA PRO A 161 25.37 6.98 3.35
C PRO A 161 25.35 7.89 2.10
N ASP A 162 25.38 7.32 0.89
CA ASP A 162 25.29 8.07 -0.36
C ASP A 162 23.83 8.41 -0.69
N GLU A 163 23.43 9.64 -0.39
CA GLU A 163 22.08 10.15 -0.66
C GLU A 163 21.74 10.13 -2.16
N LYS A 164 22.71 10.44 -3.02
CA LYS A 164 22.49 10.46 -4.47
C LYS A 164 22.19 9.05 -4.97
N LYS A 165 22.91 8.05 -4.47
CA LYS A 165 22.64 6.65 -4.78
C LYS A 165 21.26 6.20 -4.26
N CYS A 166 20.82 6.69 -3.11
CA CYS A 166 19.46 6.45 -2.62
C CYS A 166 18.40 7.06 -3.57
N LEU A 167 18.58 8.31 -3.97
CA LEU A 167 17.67 9.00 -4.90
C LEU A 167 17.60 8.31 -6.26
N ASP A 168 18.75 7.92 -6.84
CA ASP A 168 18.83 7.20 -8.10
C ASP A 168 18.06 5.86 -8.01
N ARG A 169 18.24 5.11 -6.92
CA ARG A 169 17.51 3.86 -6.68
C ARG A 169 16.01 4.07 -6.46
N ILE A 170 15.61 5.12 -5.76
CA ILE A 170 14.19 5.46 -5.58
C ILE A 170 13.56 5.79 -6.93
N LYS A 171 14.26 6.55 -7.78
CA LYS A 171 13.77 6.89 -9.12
C LYS A 171 13.53 5.65 -9.98
N ASP A 172 14.50 4.72 -10.00
CA ASP A 172 14.36 3.46 -10.74
C ASP A 172 13.22 2.60 -10.17
N THR A 173 13.11 2.53 -8.85
CA THR A 173 12.04 1.77 -8.18
C THR A 173 10.67 2.41 -8.37
N LEU A 174 10.58 3.75 -8.42
CA LEU A 174 9.34 4.47 -8.68
C LEU A 174 8.84 4.24 -10.11
N ALA A 175 9.74 4.11 -11.08
CA ALA A 175 9.36 3.68 -12.43
C ALA A 175 8.80 2.25 -12.42
N ALA A 176 9.49 1.32 -11.76
CA ALA A 176 9.06 -0.07 -11.67
C ALA A 176 7.68 -0.23 -10.99
N VAL A 177 7.45 0.46 -9.85
CA VAL A 177 6.17 0.35 -9.13
C VAL A 177 4.99 0.93 -9.92
N LYS A 178 5.22 1.93 -10.78
CA LYS A 178 4.20 2.47 -11.69
C LYS A 178 3.83 1.45 -12.76
N ASP A 179 4.81 0.75 -13.33
CA ASP A 179 4.56 -0.33 -14.28
C ASP A 179 3.83 -1.52 -13.62
N GLU A 180 4.26 -1.92 -12.42
CA GLU A 180 3.61 -2.97 -11.62
C GLU A 180 2.17 -2.60 -11.26
N TYR A 181 1.93 -1.34 -10.89
CA TYR A 181 0.60 -0.78 -10.66
C TYR A 181 -0.27 -0.86 -11.92
N ASP A 182 0.24 -0.41 -13.06
CA ASP A 182 -0.48 -0.42 -14.34
C ASP A 182 -0.88 -1.84 -14.79
N GLU A 183 -0.08 -2.85 -14.45
CA GLU A 183 -0.41 -4.26 -14.69
C GLU A 183 -1.62 -4.69 -13.83
N VAL A 184 -1.56 -4.47 -12.51
CA VAL A 184 -2.64 -4.90 -11.60
C VAL A 184 -3.92 -4.10 -11.82
N GLU A 185 -3.81 -2.81 -12.15
CA GLU A 185 -4.97 -1.95 -12.43
C GLU A 185 -5.76 -2.47 -13.63
N LYS A 186 -5.08 -2.89 -14.70
CA LYS A 186 -5.73 -3.48 -15.89
C LYS A 186 -6.44 -4.79 -15.57
N VAL A 187 -5.79 -5.66 -14.78
CA VAL A 187 -6.36 -6.95 -14.37
C VAL A 187 -7.63 -6.73 -13.54
N LEU A 188 -7.55 -5.87 -12.53
CA LEU A 188 -8.66 -5.59 -11.63
C LEU A 188 -9.80 -4.81 -12.30
N LYS A 189 -9.49 -3.83 -13.17
CA LYS A 189 -10.52 -3.16 -13.98
C LYS A 189 -11.26 -4.13 -14.89
N LYS A 190 -10.56 -5.09 -15.48
CA LYS A 190 -11.18 -6.15 -16.29
C LYS A 190 -12.06 -7.06 -15.44
N PHE A 191 -11.59 -7.44 -14.26
CA PHE A 191 -12.34 -8.26 -13.31
C PHE A 191 -13.69 -7.63 -12.94
N TYR A 192 -13.71 -6.35 -12.56
CA TYR A 192 -14.93 -5.61 -12.18
C TYR A 192 -15.76 -5.04 -13.35
N ALA A 193 -15.33 -5.27 -14.60
CA ALA A 193 -16.10 -4.86 -15.79
C ALA A 193 -16.97 -6.01 -16.35
N THR A 194 -16.90 -7.18 -15.72
CA THR A 194 -17.71 -8.37 -16.02
C THR A 194 -18.99 -8.31 -15.21
#